data_AF-A0A7V9DTC8-F1
#
_entry.id   AF-A0A7V9DTC8-F1
#
_cell.length_a   1.000
_cell.length_b   1.000
_cell.length_c   1.000
_cell.angle_alpha   90.00
_cell.angle_beta   90.00
_cell.angle_gamma   90.00
#
_symmetry.space_group_name_H-M   'P 1'
#
loop_
_entity.id
_entity.type
_entity.pdbx_description
1 polymer ?
#
loop_
_entity_poly.entity_id
_entity_poly.type
_entity_poly.pdbx_seq_one_letter_code
_entity_poly.pdbx_strand_id
1 'polypeptide(L)'
;MTDDDRDPVIARALDHVDVPDYDPAFWDRLEARLERERGAAPMVLVSTPDPAPVDPSPADGASDVVPLVPARRAHRPRSARVLAVAAAIALAVVLTWQVRPGGDEVRTAAPTQATSTTSDPAGTTAIRPGSTAERDVVAWLEAVGAGDVDAALALTGPRTIAYYDALGADIRGVLAESGEGYGGWVDSPDRTTALVPLGEVQGQAVAAVILAGTWSGEGEDGYRVQAIPVVQAAVGEAWLVEPAAFDPFSEGKLIILSPSPGPDGLGGLPDDGAIEVSGDRGGAYWFSIDGAAPTRVDAPGGEDVVRFDPDDGALTSGTHLLVVAQVDERNITAEAHTFTVEG
;
A
#
# COMPACT_ATOMS: atom_id res chain seq x y z
N MET A 1 11.07 -20.73 -32.40
CA MET A 1 11.30 -21.59 -31.22
C MET A 1 10.46 -22.82 -31.39
N THR A 2 11.11 -23.95 -31.64
CA THR A 2 10.50 -25.27 -31.44
C THR A 2 10.31 -25.47 -29.93
N ASP A 3 9.29 -26.22 -29.52
CA ASP A 3 8.93 -26.44 -28.10
C ASP A 3 10.09 -27.02 -27.24
N ASP A 4 11.14 -27.55 -27.89
CA ASP A 4 12.32 -28.15 -27.26
C ASP A 4 13.29 -27.15 -26.60
N ASP A 5 13.15 -25.84 -26.79
CA ASP A 5 14.03 -24.83 -26.15
C ASP A 5 13.45 -24.22 -24.86
N ARG A 6 12.29 -24.72 -24.37
CA ARG A 6 11.72 -24.22 -23.12
C ARG A 6 12.48 -24.79 -21.92
N ASP A 7 12.86 -23.90 -21.00
CA ASP A 7 13.48 -24.27 -19.75
C ASP A 7 12.63 -25.36 -19.04
N PRO A 8 13.22 -26.52 -18.67
CA PRO A 8 12.49 -27.62 -18.07
C PRO A 8 11.82 -27.26 -16.73
N VAL A 9 12.28 -26.20 -16.05
CA VAL A 9 11.64 -25.66 -14.85
C VAL A 9 10.35 -24.92 -15.21
N ILE A 10 10.37 -24.10 -16.27
CA ILE A 10 9.20 -23.37 -16.77
C ILE A 10 8.18 -24.34 -17.34
N ALA A 11 8.62 -25.34 -18.11
CA ALA A 11 7.74 -26.38 -18.65
C ALA A 11 7.00 -27.14 -17.53
N ARG A 12 7.69 -27.43 -16.42
CA ARG A 12 7.10 -28.11 -15.25
C ARG A 12 6.17 -27.22 -14.43
N ALA A 13 6.44 -25.91 -14.37
CA ALA A 13 5.56 -24.95 -13.71
C ALA A 13 4.24 -24.78 -14.48
N LEU A 14 4.32 -24.69 -15.82
CA LEU A 14 3.13 -24.58 -16.69
C LEU A 14 2.26 -25.84 -16.69
N ASP A 15 2.85 -27.02 -16.48
CA ASP A 15 2.12 -28.31 -16.39
C ASP A 15 1.21 -28.42 -15.14
N HIS A 16 1.37 -27.50 -14.18
CA HIS A 16 0.58 -27.45 -12.94
C HIS A 16 -0.41 -26.28 -12.87
N VAL A 17 -0.39 -25.39 -13.87
CA VAL A 17 -1.38 -24.31 -13.97
C VAL A 17 -2.55 -24.84 -14.77
N ASP A 18 -3.69 -25.03 -14.09
CA ASP A 18 -4.94 -25.45 -14.71
C ASP A 18 -5.49 -24.28 -15.53
N VAL A 19 -4.96 -24.10 -16.75
CA VAL A 19 -5.43 -23.07 -17.68
C VAL A 19 -6.78 -23.55 -18.19
N PRO A 20 -7.88 -22.81 -17.96
CA PRO A 20 -9.18 -23.20 -18.47
C PRO A 20 -9.11 -23.32 -19.99
N ASP A 21 -9.57 -24.46 -20.53
CA ASP A 21 -9.75 -24.63 -21.97
C ASP A 21 -10.84 -23.65 -22.44
N TYR A 22 -10.41 -22.45 -22.81
CA TYR A 22 -11.31 -21.47 -23.39
C TYR A 22 -11.68 -21.94 -24.80
N ASP A 23 -12.98 -21.99 -25.06
CA ASP A 23 -13.54 -22.18 -26.40
C ASP A 23 -12.78 -21.29 -27.41
N PRO A 24 -12.35 -21.79 -28.59
CA PRO A 24 -11.52 -21.02 -29.52
C PRO A 24 -12.09 -19.66 -29.93
N ALA A 25 -13.41 -19.47 -29.86
CA ALA A 25 -14.07 -18.20 -30.15
C ALA A 25 -14.24 -17.28 -28.91
N PHE A 26 -13.66 -17.64 -27.76
CA PHE A 26 -13.69 -16.82 -26.54
C PHE A 26 -13.02 -15.46 -26.76
N TRP A 27 -11.82 -15.46 -27.34
CA TRP A 27 -11.05 -14.24 -27.58
C TRP A 27 -11.77 -13.31 -28.56
N ASP A 28 -12.32 -13.85 -29.64
CA ASP A 28 -13.13 -13.10 -30.61
C ASP A 28 -14.36 -12.45 -29.94
N ARG A 29 -15.03 -13.15 -29.02
CA ARG A 29 -16.18 -12.61 -28.28
C ARG A 29 -15.78 -11.52 -27.29
N LEU A 30 -14.62 -11.67 -26.64
CA LEU A 30 -14.09 -10.68 -25.70
C LEU A 30 -13.70 -9.40 -26.44
N GLU A 31 -12.98 -9.51 -27.55
CA GLU A 31 -12.55 -8.38 -28.36
C GLU A 31 -13.76 -7.64 -28.97
N ALA A 32 -14.72 -8.38 -29.54
CA ALA A 32 -15.96 -7.81 -30.06
C ALA A 32 -16.86 -7.17 -28.97
N ARG A 33 -16.67 -7.51 -27.70
CA ARG A 33 -17.34 -6.85 -26.57
C ARG A 33 -16.63 -5.54 -26.21
N LEU A 34 -15.31 -5.57 -26.08
CA LEU A 34 -14.48 -4.40 -25.76
C LEU A 34 -14.62 -3.30 -26.81
N GLU A 35 -14.69 -3.64 -28.10
CA GLU A 35 -14.93 -2.67 -29.18
C GLU A 35 -16.32 -2.03 -29.08
N ARG A 36 -17.33 -2.82 -28.70
CA ARG A 36 -18.70 -2.34 -28.53
C ARG A 36 -18.83 -1.37 -27.36
N GLU A 37 -18.14 -1.67 -26.26
CA GLU A 37 -18.09 -0.82 -25.07
C GLU A 37 -17.27 0.46 -25.32
N ARG A 38 -16.17 0.39 -26.10
CA ARG A 38 -15.43 1.57 -26.56
C ARG A 38 -16.25 2.48 -27.47
N GLY A 39 -17.08 1.91 -28.35
CA GLY A 39 -17.95 2.68 -29.25
C GLY A 39 -19.22 3.22 -28.60
N ALA A 40 -19.64 2.65 -27.47
CA ALA A 40 -20.91 2.97 -26.81
C ALA A 40 -20.79 3.95 -25.63
N ALA A 41 -19.58 4.35 -25.20
CA ALA A 41 -19.42 5.37 -24.19
C ALA A 41 -19.67 6.77 -24.80
N PRO A 42 -20.79 7.46 -24.47
CA PRO A 42 -20.90 8.87 -24.83
C PRO A 42 -19.82 9.62 -24.03
N MET A 43 -18.97 10.38 -24.73
CA MET A 43 -18.22 11.48 -24.11
C MET A 43 -19.25 12.46 -23.54
N VAL A 44 -19.61 12.30 -22.27
CA VAL A 44 -20.38 13.30 -21.53
C VAL A 44 -19.39 14.41 -21.21
N LEU A 45 -19.36 15.41 -22.09
CA LEU A 45 -18.85 16.74 -21.77
C LEU A 45 -19.71 17.29 -20.62
N VAL A 46 -19.23 17.12 -19.39
CA VAL A 46 -19.82 17.76 -18.21
C VAL A 46 -19.56 19.26 -18.34
N SER A 47 -20.49 19.98 -18.95
CA SER A 47 -20.58 21.44 -18.79
C SER A 47 -21.02 21.70 -17.35
N THR A 48 -20.09 22.14 -16.52
CA THR A 48 -20.41 22.68 -15.19
C THR A 48 -21.26 23.94 -15.36
N PRO A 49 -22.44 24.03 -14.73
CA PRO A 49 -23.25 25.23 -14.79
C PRO A 49 -22.61 26.35 -13.97
N ASP A 50 -22.64 27.55 -14.55
CA ASP A 50 -22.17 28.82 -13.98
C ASP A 50 -22.89 29.10 -12.64
N PRO A 51 -22.18 29.27 -11.51
CA PRO A 51 -22.83 29.50 -10.22
C PRO A 51 -23.47 30.88 -10.19
N ALA A 52 -24.80 30.91 -10.05
CA ALA A 52 -25.56 32.13 -9.84
C ALA A 52 -25.13 32.81 -8.51
N PRO A 53 -25.13 34.16 -8.46
CA PRO A 53 -24.72 34.90 -7.27
C PRO A 53 -25.72 34.70 -6.12
N VAL A 54 -25.21 34.27 -4.97
CA VAL A 54 -25.98 34.08 -3.75
C VAL A 54 -26.11 35.41 -3.01
N ASP A 55 -27.34 35.86 -2.81
CA ASP A 55 -27.70 37.05 -2.03
C ASP A 55 -27.56 36.75 -0.52
N PRO A 56 -26.87 37.59 0.28
CA PRO A 56 -26.76 37.38 1.72
C PRO A 56 -28.00 37.90 2.45
N SER A 57 -28.80 36.98 3.00
CA SER A 57 -29.89 37.31 3.94
C SER A 57 -29.39 37.35 5.38
N PRO A 58 -29.87 38.28 6.23
CA PRO A 58 -29.26 38.59 7.51
C PRO A 58 -29.66 37.61 8.63
N ALA A 59 -28.77 37.54 9.61
CA ALA A 59 -28.87 36.78 10.85
C ALA A 59 -30.11 37.16 11.68
N ASP A 60 -30.77 36.14 12.23
CA ASP A 60 -31.36 36.16 13.58
C ASP A 60 -31.87 34.76 13.95
N GLY A 61 -31.60 34.33 15.19
CA GLY A 61 -32.31 33.19 15.80
C GLY A 61 -31.44 32.26 16.62
N ALA A 62 -31.37 32.53 17.92
CA ALA A 62 -30.85 31.65 18.95
C ALA A 62 -31.43 30.22 18.84
N SER A 63 -30.59 29.20 19.04
CA SER A 63 -31.05 27.83 19.26
C SER A 63 -30.34 27.21 20.45
N ASP A 64 -31.18 26.63 21.31
CA ASP A 64 -30.91 26.03 22.60
C ASP A 64 -29.81 24.96 22.57
N VAL A 65 -28.95 25.03 23.59
CA VAL A 65 -27.96 24.00 23.90
C VAL A 65 -28.65 22.88 24.69
N VAL A 66 -28.83 21.72 24.05
CA VAL A 66 -29.23 20.46 24.71
C VAL A 66 -27.97 19.65 25.04
N PRO A 67 -27.79 19.14 26.28
CA PRO A 67 -26.62 18.35 26.62
C PRO A 67 -26.74 16.92 26.05
N LEU A 68 -25.71 16.48 25.31
CA LEU A 68 -25.56 15.09 24.85
C LEU A 68 -25.23 14.17 26.03
N VAL A 69 -26.10 13.18 26.26
CA VAL A 69 -25.83 12.00 27.08
C VAL A 69 -25.25 10.90 26.17
N PRO A 70 -24.16 10.21 26.55
CA PRO A 70 -23.57 9.16 25.71
C PRO A 70 -24.47 7.92 25.66
N ALA A 71 -24.88 7.54 24.44
CA ALA A 71 -25.62 6.30 24.20
C ALA A 71 -24.67 5.08 24.27
N ARG A 72 -25.01 4.13 25.14
CA ARG A 72 -24.36 2.81 25.19
C ARG A 72 -24.63 2.06 23.88
N ARG A 73 -23.57 1.73 23.12
CA ARG A 73 -23.65 0.90 21.91
C ARG A 73 -24.03 -0.53 22.27
N ALA A 74 -25.08 -1.04 21.62
CA ALA A 74 -25.51 -2.43 21.71
C ALA A 74 -24.81 -3.25 20.61
N HIS A 75 -24.14 -4.34 20.99
CA HIS A 75 -23.65 -5.36 20.05
C HIS A 75 -24.83 -6.08 19.39
N ARG A 76 -24.86 -6.10 18.05
CA ARG A 76 -25.72 -7.01 17.28
C ARG A 76 -24.88 -8.18 16.76
N PRO A 77 -25.37 -9.43 16.86
CA PRO A 77 -24.69 -10.59 16.30
C PRO A 77 -24.78 -10.57 14.76
N ARG A 78 -23.63 -10.64 14.09
CA ARG A 78 -23.49 -10.75 12.62
C ARG A 78 -23.82 -12.17 12.14
N SER A 79 -24.45 -12.26 10.97
CA SER A 79 -24.86 -13.50 10.29
C SER A 79 -23.66 -14.26 9.71
N ALA A 80 -23.51 -15.52 10.12
CA ALA A 80 -22.36 -16.43 9.92
C ALA A 80 -22.03 -16.88 8.47
N ARG A 81 -22.48 -16.16 7.43
CA ARG A 81 -22.27 -16.57 6.02
C ARG A 81 -21.25 -15.74 5.23
N VAL A 82 -20.81 -14.59 5.76
CA VAL A 82 -19.81 -13.71 5.12
C VAL A 82 -18.38 -13.98 5.62
N LEU A 83 -18.24 -14.70 6.75
CA LEU A 83 -16.96 -15.05 7.39
C LEU A 83 -16.10 -16.04 6.58
N ALA A 84 -16.62 -16.63 5.51
CA ALA A 84 -15.91 -17.65 4.72
C ALA A 84 -14.97 -17.06 3.65
N VAL A 85 -15.16 -15.80 3.23
CA VAL A 85 -14.37 -15.21 2.14
C VAL A 85 -13.15 -14.45 2.67
N ALA A 86 -13.29 -13.68 3.75
CA ALA A 86 -12.17 -13.00 4.41
C ALA A 86 -11.14 -14.01 4.98
N ALA A 87 -11.61 -15.14 5.53
CA ALA A 87 -10.73 -16.21 6.00
C ALA A 87 -9.90 -16.85 4.88
N ALA A 88 -10.39 -16.88 3.63
CA ALA A 88 -9.67 -17.48 2.51
C ALA A 88 -8.49 -16.61 2.02
N ILE A 89 -8.61 -15.28 2.09
CA ILE A 89 -7.55 -14.35 1.71
C ILE A 89 -6.46 -14.31 2.79
N ALA A 90 -6.84 -14.30 4.07
CA ALA A 90 -5.90 -14.42 5.18
C ALA A 90 -5.16 -15.78 5.19
N LEU A 91 -5.84 -16.89 4.84
CA LEU A 91 -5.19 -18.20 4.74
C LEU A 91 -4.20 -18.29 3.58
N ALA A 92 -4.47 -17.63 2.44
CA ALA A 92 -3.60 -17.65 1.27
C ALA A 92 -2.26 -16.93 1.51
N VAL A 93 -2.25 -15.91 2.37
CA VAL A 93 -1.01 -15.20 2.79
C VAL A 93 -0.20 -16.02 3.80
N VAL A 94 -0.86 -16.80 4.67
CA VAL A 94 -0.17 -17.63 5.68
C VAL A 94 0.35 -18.95 5.09
N LEU A 95 -0.35 -19.57 4.13
CA LEU A 95 0.07 -20.87 3.56
C LEU A 95 1.23 -20.79 2.55
N THR A 96 1.43 -19.65 1.87
CA THR A 96 2.57 -19.47 0.95
C THR A 96 3.92 -19.38 1.68
N TRP A 97 3.92 -19.07 2.97
CA TRP A 97 5.13 -18.96 3.80
C TRP A 97 5.61 -20.28 4.43
N GLN A 98 4.85 -21.38 4.34
CA GLN A 98 5.14 -22.61 5.11
C GLN A 98 5.50 -23.87 4.30
N VAL A 99 6.00 -23.77 3.07
CA VAL A 99 6.48 -24.97 2.36
C VAL A 99 7.91 -24.82 1.83
N ARG A 100 8.89 -25.21 2.66
CA ARG A 100 9.98 -26.09 2.20
C ARG A 100 10.57 -26.96 3.32
N PRO A 101 10.87 -28.25 3.05
CA PRO A 101 11.37 -29.20 4.03
C PRO A 101 12.90 -29.39 3.98
N GLY A 102 13.49 -29.75 5.12
CA GLY A 102 14.88 -30.17 5.29
C GLY A 102 15.56 -29.31 6.38
N GLY A 103 15.96 -29.81 7.54
CA GLY A 103 16.51 -31.12 7.84
C GLY A 103 18.01 -30.96 8.03
N ASP A 104 18.44 -30.47 9.20
CA ASP A 104 19.72 -30.84 9.80
C ASP A 104 19.76 -30.55 11.30
N GLU A 105 20.29 -31.53 12.03
CA GLU A 105 20.42 -31.55 13.48
C GLU A 105 21.38 -30.44 13.97
N VAL A 106 20.86 -29.43 14.67
CA VAL A 106 21.70 -28.45 15.37
C VAL A 106 21.55 -28.60 16.88
N ARG A 107 22.70 -28.90 17.49
CA ARG A 107 22.94 -29.09 18.92
C ARG A 107 22.35 -27.96 19.77
N THR A 108 21.65 -28.35 20.82
CA THR A 108 21.14 -27.49 21.89
C THR A 108 22.30 -26.82 22.64
N ALA A 109 22.59 -25.56 22.32
CA ALA A 109 23.34 -24.65 23.21
C ALA A 109 22.32 -23.79 23.97
N ALA A 110 22.52 -23.66 25.28
CA ALA A 110 21.63 -22.95 26.19
C ALA A 110 21.50 -21.46 25.81
N PRO A 111 20.31 -20.84 25.97
CA PRO A 111 20.10 -19.45 25.62
C PRO A 111 20.87 -18.56 26.60
N THR A 112 21.82 -17.79 26.06
CA THR A 112 22.40 -16.64 26.75
C THR A 112 21.39 -15.52 26.63
N GLN A 113 20.83 -15.08 27.75
CA GLN A 113 19.95 -13.92 27.80
C GLN A 113 20.74 -12.68 27.35
N ALA A 114 20.47 -12.22 26.12
CA ALA A 114 20.88 -10.91 25.67
C ALA A 114 19.91 -9.88 26.27
N THR A 115 20.44 -8.94 27.04
CA THR A 115 19.70 -7.78 27.51
C THR A 115 19.50 -6.85 26.31
N SER A 116 18.33 -6.88 25.69
CA SER A 116 17.94 -5.89 24.69
C SER A 116 17.90 -4.51 25.36
N THR A 117 18.80 -3.63 24.95
CA THR A 117 18.78 -2.23 25.36
C THR A 117 17.91 -1.52 24.34
N THR A 118 16.63 -1.33 24.65
CA THR A 118 15.72 -0.49 23.84
C THR A 118 16.30 0.92 23.81
N SER A 119 16.88 1.28 22.66
CA SER A 119 17.32 2.64 22.41
C SER A 119 16.07 3.44 22.04
N ASP A 120 15.64 4.28 22.97
CA ASP A 120 14.55 5.25 22.78
C ASP A 120 14.93 6.15 21.57
N PRO A 121 14.15 6.20 20.47
CA PRO A 121 14.47 7.06 19.35
C PRO A 121 14.42 8.52 19.82
N ALA A 122 15.54 9.21 19.61
CA ALA A 122 15.76 10.56 20.07
C ALA A 122 14.70 11.55 19.55
N GLY A 123 14.08 12.28 20.48
CA GLY A 123 13.51 13.61 20.25
C GLY A 123 12.13 13.64 19.58
N THR A 124 11.07 13.65 20.40
CA THR A 124 9.73 14.07 19.99
C THR A 124 9.78 15.52 19.48
N THR A 125 9.85 15.66 18.16
CA THR A 125 9.72 16.94 17.46
C THR A 125 8.24 17.31 17.45
N ALA A 126 7.90 18.51 17.89
CA ALA A 126 6.53 19.02 17.88
C ALA A 126 5.93 18.95 16.45
N ILE A 127 4.74 18.34 16.33
CA ILE A 127 4.01 18.15 15.07
C ILE A 127 3.78 19.51 14.40
N ARG A 128 4.52 19.82 13.33
CA ARG A 128 4.12 20.87 12.39
C ARG A 128 2.81 20.44 11.73
N PRO A 129 1.88 21.35 11.42
CA PRO A 129 0.74 20.99 10.58
C PRO A 129 1.27 20.39 9.29
N GLY A 130 0.94 19.12 9.06
CA GLY A 130 1.41 18.35 7.90
C GLY A 130 1.04 19.03 6.59
N SER A 131 1.73 18.63 5.52
CA SER A 131 1.36 18.90 4.14
C SER A 131 -0.11 18.53 3.87
N THR A 132 -0.69 19.08 2.79
CA THR A 132 -2.08 18.72 2.40
C THR A 132 -2.23 17.21 2.18
N ALA A 133 -1.22 16.57 1.59
CA ALA A 133 -1.15 15.12 1.42
C ALA A 133 -1.27 14.33 2.75
N GLU A 134 -0.48 14.70 3.76
CA GLU A 134 -0.54 14.03 5.07
C GLU A 134 -1.91 14.20 5.72
N ARG A 135 -2.51 15.39 5.60
CA ARG A 135 -3.85 15.65 6.11
C ARG A 135 -4.91 14.79 5.42
N ASP A 136 -4.84 14.66 4.11
CA ASP A 136 -5.81 13.89 3.32
C ASP A 136 -5.69 12.38 3.61
N VAL A 137 -4.47 11.86 3.83
CA VAL A 137 -4.26 10.47 4.28
C VAL A 137 -4.80 10.26 5.69
N VAL A 138 -4.54 11.17 6.63
CA VAL A 138 -5.10 11.06 7.99
C VAL A 138 -6.63 11.10 7.96
N ALA A 139 -7.23 11.99 7.16
CA ALA A 139 -8.67 12.06 6.99
C ALA A 139 -9.26 10.77 6.38
N TRP A 140 -8.56 10.16 5.42
CA TRP A 140 -8.96 8.87 4.84
C TRP A 140 -8.89 7.75 5.89
N LEU A 141 -7.81 7.67 6.68
CA LEU A 141 -7.68 6.69 7.77
C LEU A 141 -8.79 6.85 8.81
N GLU A 142 -9.10 8.09 9.21
CA GLU A 142 -10.17 8.40 10.15
C GLU A 142 -11.54 7.98 9.60
N ALA A 143 -11.81 8.25 8.32
CA ALA A 143 -13.05 7.83 7.67
C ALA A 143 -13.19 6.30 7.62
N VAL A 144 -12.13 5.58 7.22
CA VAL A 144 -12.11 4.11 7.21
C VAL A 144 -12.28 3.54 8.63
N GLY A 145 -11.54 4.06 9.62
CA GLY A 145 -11.63 3.62 11.02
C GLY A 145 -12.98 3.92 11.66
N ALA A 146 -13.64 5.01 11.27
CA ALA A 146 -15.00 5.35 11.71
C ALA A 146 -16.10 4.55 10.98
N GLY A 147 -15.76 3.86 9.88
CA GLY A 147 -16.72 3.21 8.98
C GLY A 147 -17.53 4.19 8.14
N ASP A 148 -17.03 5.42 7.94
CA ASP A 148 -17.61 6.41 7.03
C ASP A 148 -17.15 6.13 5.60
N VAL A 149 -17.82 5.17 4.97
CA VAL A 149 -17.50 4.70 3.62
C VAL A 149 -17.61 5.83 2.58
N ASP A 150 -18.53 6.78 2.76
CA ASP A 150 -18.70 7.88 1.79
C ASP A 150 -17.54 8.87 1.87
N ALA A 151 -17.11 9.24 3.07
CA ALA A 151 -15.93 10.09 3.25
C ALA A 151 -14.64 9.39 2.79
N ALA A 152 -14.47 8.10 3.11
CA ALA A 152 -13.31 7.33 2.67
C ALA A 152 -13.27 7.21 1.15
N LEU A 153 -14.41 6.92 0.51
CA LEU A 153 -14.49 6.81 -0.95
C LEU A 153 -14.21 8.15 -1.65
N ALA A 154 -14.62 9.28 -1.08
CA ALA A 154 -14.35 10.61 -1.64
C ALA A 154 -12.85 10.97 -1.67
N LEU A 155 -12.07 10.38 -0.77
CA LEU A 155 -10.61 10.56 -0.69
C LEU A 155 -9.84 9.45 -1.41
N THR A 156 -10.50 8.36 -1.81
CA THR A 156 -9.86 7.22 -2.49
C THR A 156 -9.61 7.56 -3.95
N GLY A 157 -8.39 7.30 -4.42
CA GLY A 157 -8.00 7.57 -5.79
C GLY A 157 -8.57 6.58 -6.81
N PRO A 158 -8.65 7.00 -8.09
CA PRO A 158 -9.27 6.21 -9.15
C PRO A 158 -8.54 4.90 -9.46
N ARG A 159 -7.22 4.81 -9.19
CA ARG A 159 -6.47 3.56 -9.49
C ARG A 159 -6.85 2.45 -8.52
N THR A 160 -7.02 2.80 -7.25
CA THR A 160 -7.52 1.88 -6.21
C THR A 160 -8.94 1.42 -6.53
N ILE A 161 -9.81 2.33 -6.98
CA ILE A 161 -11.16 1.95 -7.42
C ILE A 161 -11.09 0.97 -8.61
N ALA A 162 -10.25 1.25 -9.61
CA ALA A 162 -10.07 0.38 -10.77
C ALA A 162 -9.46 -0.99 -10.39
N TYR A 163 -8.54 -1.04 -9.43
CA TYR A 163 -7.96 -2.27 -8.91
C TYR A 163 -9.05 -3.21 -8.34
N TYR A 164 -9.91 -2.70 -7.47
CA TYR A 164 -10.96 -3.52 -6.86
C TYR A 164 -12.08 -3.87 -7.85
N ASP A 165 -12.41 -2.97 -8.78
CA ASP A 165 -13.34 -3.27 -9.87
C ASP A 165 -12.82 -4.42 -10.76
N ALA A 166 -11.53 -4.42 -11.10
CA ALA A 166 -10.89 -5.50 -11.86
C ALA A 166 -10.93 -6.85 -11.12
N LEU A 167 -10.88 -6.84 -9.79
CA LEU A 167 -11.06 -8.04 -8.95
C LEU A 167 -12.54 -8.47 -8.81
N GLY A 168 -13.49 -7.72 -9.36
CA GLY A 168 -14.92 -7.95 -9.17
C GLY A 168 -15.39 -7.66 -7.73
N ALA A 169 -14.63 -6.87 -6.98
CA ALA A 169 -14.94 -6.50 -5.61
C ALA A 169 -15.68 -5.15 -5.56
N ASP A 170 -16.69 -5.04 -4.68
CA ASP A 170 -17.34 -3.76 -4.40
C ASP A 170 -16.44 -2.93 -3.46
N ILE A 171 -15.89 -1.83 -3.99
CA ILE A 171 -15.02 -0.92 -3.23
C ILE A 171 -15.67 -0.43 -1.94
N ARG A 172 -17.00 -0.25 -1.92
CA ARG A 172 -17.69 0.19 -0.69
C ARG A 172 -17.66 -0.88 0.40
N GLY A 173 -17.81 -2.14 0.01
CA GLY A 173 -17.65 -3.29 0.90
C GLY A 173 -16.21 -3.40 1.40
N VAL A 174 -15.24 -3.24 0.51
CA VAL A 174 -13.80 -3.24 0.86
C VAL A 174 -13.46 -2.15 1.87
N LEU A 175 -13.88 -0.90 1.63
CA LEU A 175 -13.63 0.21 2.56
C LEU A 175 -14.32 0.01 3.92
N ALA A 176 -15.51 -0.61 3.93
CA ALA A 176 -16.22 -0.93 5.18
C ALA A 176 -15.50 -1.98 6.03
N GLU A 177 -14.78 -2.92 5.39
CA GLU A 177 -14.01 -3.98 6.06
C GLU A 177 -12.57 -3.53 6.38
N SER A 178 -12.06 -2.54 5.65
CA SER A 178 -10.70 -2.00 5.80
C SER A 178 -10.42 -1.33 7.16
N GLY A 179 -11.45 -1.08 7.96
CA GLY A 179 -11.35 -0.52 9.31
C GLY A 179 -10.51 -1.39 10.26
N GLU A 180 -10.52 -2.71 10.12
CA GLU A 180 -9.73 -3.60 11.00
C GLU A 180 -8.22 -3.48 10.72
N GLY A 181 -7.82 -3.24 9.47
CA GLY A 181 -6.42 -3.01 9.10
C GLY A 181 -5.97 -1.55 9.30
N TYR A 182 -6.59 -0.63 8.57
CA TYR A 182 -6.20 0.78 8.58
C TYR A 182 -6.66 1.53 9.82
N GLY A 183 -7.74 1.10 10.47
CA GLY A 183 -8.22 1.70 11.72
C GLY A 183 -7.22 1.55 12.88
N GLY A 184 -6.35 0.53 12.86
CA GLY A 184 -5.28 0.40 13.84
C GLY A 184 -4.31 1.59 13.85
N TRP A 185 -4.18 2.30 12.73
CA TRP A 185 -3.43 3.56 12.70
C TRP A 185 -4.15 4.72 13.37
N VAL A 186 -5.48 4.75 13.36
CA VAL A 186 -6.28 5.83 13.98
C VAL A 186 -6.06 5.89 15.48
N ASP A 187 -5.96 4.73 16.11
CA ASP A 187 -5.78 4.59 17.56
C ASP A 187 -4.31 4.55 18.00
N SER A 188 -3.36 4.69 17.06
CA SER A 188 -1.92 4.68 17.35
C SER A 188 -1.52 5.92 18.20
N PRO A 189 -1.02 5.73 19.43
CA PRO A 189 -0.82 6.82 20.40
C PRO A 189 0.37 7.75 20.08
N ASP A 190 1.29 7.25 19.27
CA ASP A 190 2.58 7.84 18.93
C ASP A 190 2.77 7.92 17.39
N ARG A 191 1.68 7.83 16.62
CA ARG A 191 1.71 7.93 15.16
C ARG A 191 2.35 9.24 14.71
N THR A 192 3.33 9.10 13.83
CA THR A 192 3.95 10.19 13.07
C THR A 192 3.66 10.01 11.59
N THR A 193 3.74 11.12 10.86
CA THR A 193 3.65 11.14 9.39
C THR A 193 4.87 11.80 8.78
N ALA A 194 5.27 11.35 7.60
CA ALA A 194 6.25 12.04 6.76
C ALA A 194 5.86 11.90 5.28
N LEU A 195 6.15 12.90 4.47
CA LEU A 195 5.89 12.88 3.03
C LEU A 195 7.17 12.61 2.24
N VAL A 196 7.15 11.62 1.36
CA VAL A 196 8.24 11.31 0.42
C VAL A 196 7.77 11.57 -1.01
N PRO A 197 8.32 12.56 -1.74
CA PRO A 197 7.90 12.86 -3.12
C PRO A 197 8.41 11.81 -4.12
N LEU A 198 7.55 11.29 -4.99
CA LEU A 198 7.86 10.18 -5.90
C LEU A 198 7.79 10.58 -7.39
N GLY A 199 7.94 11.86 -7.69
CA GLY A 199 7.85 12.40 -9.04
C GLY A 199 6.41 12.57 -9.51
N GLU A 200 6.12 12.14 -10.74
CA GLU A 200 4.84 12.38 -11.40
C GLU A 200 4.35 11.15 -12.19
N VAL A 201 3.03 10.98 -12.25
CA VAL A 201 2.35 10.00 -13.09
C VAL A 201 1.31 10.74 -13.94
N GLN A 202 1.39 10.62 -15.26
CA GLN A 202 0.46 11.29 -16.19
C GLN A 202 0.33 12.82 -15.92
N GLY A 203 1.42 13.46 -15.49
CA GLY A 203 1.46 14.89 -15.16
C GLY A 203 0.84 15.26 -13.81
N GLN A 204 0.48 14.28 -12.97
CA GLN A 204 0.04 14.49 -11.59
C GLN A 204 1.18 14.16 -10.64
N ALA A 205 1.42 15.01 -9.63
CA ALA A 205 2.42 14.74 -8.60
C ALA A 205 2.06 13.49 -7.80
N VAL A 206 3.07 12.67 -7.52
CA VAL A 206 2.97 11.45 -6.72
C VAL A 206 3.83 11.60 -5.48
N ALA A 207 3.33 11.10 -4.36
CA ALA A 207 4.11 10.98 -3.13
C ALA A 207 3.69 9.71 -2.37
N ALA A 208 4.46 9.35 -1.36
CA ALA A 208 4.06 8.41 -0.33
C ALA A 208 3.99 9.13 1.01
N VAL A 209 2.88 8.95 1.74
CA VAL A 209 2.79 9.33 3.15
C VAL A 209 3.22 8.13 3.98
N ILE A 210 4.29 8.31 4.75
CA ILE A 210 4.81 7.30 5.65
C ILE A 210 4.11 7.45 6.99
N LEU A 211 3.49 6.39 7.46
CA LEU A 211 3.00 6.26 8.82
C LEU A 211 4.03 5.49 9.64
N ALA A 212 4.34 5.97 10.83
CA ALA A 212 5.22 5.26 11.74
C ALA A 212 4.74 5.44 13.19
N GLY A 213 4.70 4.35 13.95
CA GLY A 213 4.23 4.37 15.34
C GLY A 213 3.83 2.98 15.85
N THR A 214 3.38 2.92 17.09
CA THR A 214 2.83 1.72 17.70
C THR A 214 1.46 1.43 17.09
N TRP A 215 1.36 0.34 16.35
CA TRP A 215 0.12 -0.13 15.73
C TRP A 215 -0.51 -1.23 16.59
N SER A 216 -1.76 -1.04 16.96
CA SER A 216 -2.53 -1.90 17.88
C SER A 216 -3.72 -2.59 17.20
N GLY A 217 -3.63 -2.81 15.88
CA GLY A 217 -4.65 -3.52 15.11
C GLY A 217 -4.62 -5.03 15.33
N GLU A 218 -4.92 -5.80 14.28
CA GLU A 218 -4.87 -7.28 14.34
C GLU A 218 -3.47 -7.83 14.71
N GLY A 219 -3.34 -8.38 15.92
CA GLY A 219 -2.14 -9.09 16.37
C GLY A 219 -1.59 -8.52 17.67
N GLU A 220 -0.26 -8.58 17.82
CA GLU A 220 0.44 -7.96 18.95
C GLU A 220 0.77 -6.49 18.63
N ASP A 221 0.66 -5.66 19.66
CA ASP A 221 1.11 -4.27 19.61
C ASP A 221 2.60 -4.23 19.24
N GLY A 222 2.92 -3.45 18.22
CA GLY A 222 4.30 -3.34 17.74
C GLY A 222 4.52 -2.04 17.02
N TYR A 223 5.77 -1.58 17.04
CA TYR A 223 6.18 -0.47 16.18
C TYR A 223 6.10 -0.93 14.73
N ARG A 224 5.39 -0.17 13.90
CA ARG A 224 5.25 -0.45 12.48
C ARG A 224 5.54 0.80 11.67
N VAL A 225 5.90 0.56 10.42
CA VAL A 225 6.00 1.58 9.38
C VAL A 225 5.16 1.15 8.19
N GLN A 226 4.50 2.09 7.53
CA GLN A 226 3.73 1.83 6.32
C GLN A 226 3.82 3.02 5.37
N ALA A 227 4.05 2.77 4.09
CA ALA A 227 3.90 3.78 3.05
C ALA A 227 2.48 3.71 2.46
N ILE A 228 1.81 4.85 2.35
CA ILE A 228 0.53 5.00 1.66
C ILE A 228 0.74 5.90 0.44
N PRO A 229 0.65 5.37 -0.79
CA PRO A 229 0.75 6.17 -1.99
C PRO A 229 -0.38 7.20 -2.08
N VAL A 230 -0.05 8.38 -2.59
CA VAL A 230 -1.00 9.45 -2.88
C VAL A 230 -0.70 10.11 -4.22
N VAL A 231 -1.74 10.59 -4.88
CA VAL A 231 -1.64 11.33 -6.15
C VAL A 231 -2.38 12.65 -6.02
N GLN A 232 -1.74 13.75 -6.43
CA GLN A 232 -2.39 15.04 -6.45
C GLN A 232 -3.50 15.05 -7.50
N ALA A 233 -4.71 15.47 -7.11
CA ALA A 233 -5.83 15.61 -8.04
C ALA A 233 -5.47 16.55 -9.19
N ALA A 234 -5.94 16.24 -10.41
CA ALA A 234 -5.67 17.06 -11.60
C ALA A 234 -6.23 18.49 -11.48
N VAL A 235 -7.24 18.69 -10.62
CA VAL A 235 -7.85 19.99 -10.33
C VAL A 235 -7.88 20.19 -8.81
N GLY A 236 -7.28 21.28 -8.35
CA GLY A 236 -7.26 21.65 -6.93
C GLY A 236 -5.99 21.22 -6.19
N GLU A 237 -6.05 21.26 -4.86
CA GLU A 237 -4.92 20.96 -3.96
C GLU A 237 -5.08 19.62 -3.22
N ALA A 238 -6.16 18.89 -3.49
CA ALA A 238 -6.47 17.63 -2.83
C ALA A 238 -5.54 16.51 -3.30
N TRP A 239 -5.19 15.63 -2.37
CA TRP A 239 -4.46 14.40 -2.63
C TRP A 239 -5.40 13.21 -2.48
N LEU A 240 -5.36 12.33 -3.48
CA LEU A 240 -6.16 11.11 -3.51
C LEU A 240 -5.31 9.96 -2.98
N VAL A 241 -5.88 9.17 -2.08
CA VAL A 241 -5.22 8.07 -1.39
C VAL A 241 -5.33 6.80 -2.23
N GLU A 242 -4.19 6.20 -2.54
CA GLU A 242 -4.06 5.11 -3.51
C GLU A 242 -3.45 3.85 -2.87
N PRO A 243 -4.11 3.24 -1.86
CA PRO A 243 -3.56 2.10 -1.14
C PRO A 243 -3.39 0.83 -2.00
N ALA A 244 -4.08 0.76 -3.15
CA ALA A 244 -3.98 -0.34 -4.09
C ALA A 244 -3.97 0.17 -5.54
N ALA A 245 -2.95 0.94 -5.91
CA ALA A 245 -2.79 1.45 -7.27
C ALA A 245 -1.82 0.60 -8.11
N PHE A 246 -2.01 -0.72 -8.17
CA PHE A 246 -1.21 -1.61 -9.03
C PHE A 246 -2.09 -2.56 -9.83
N ASP A 247 -1.52 -3.42 -10.67
CA ASP A 247 -2.29 -4.40 -11.43
C ASP A 247 -2.55 -5.65 -10.59
N PRO A 248 -3.83 -6.01 -10.33
CA PRO A 248 -4.18 -7.16 -9.50
C PRO A 248 -3.78 -8.52 -10.09
N PHE A 249 -3.48 -8.60 -11.38
CA PHE A 249 -3.18 -9.86 -12.07
C PHE A 249 -1.68 -10.11 -12.29
N SER A 250 -0.84 -9.12 -12.00
CA SER A 250 0.60 -9.32 -11.88
C SER A 250 1.00 -9.61 -10.44
N GLU A 251 2.15 -10.23 -10.20
CA GLU A 251 2.81 -10.19 -8.88
C GLU A 251 3.39 -8.79 -8.60
N GLY A 252 2.68 -7.73 -9.03
CA GLY A 252 3.10 -6.32 -9.07
C GLY A 252 3.25 -5.66 -7.70
N LYS A 253 3.54 -6.46 -6.67
CA LYS A 253 4.06 -6.01 -5.39
C LYS A 253 5.55 -5.78 -5.53
N LEU A 254 6.04 -4.79 -4.80
CA LEU A 254 7.48 -4.63 -4.60
C LEU A 254 7.94 -5.74 -3.67
N ILE A 255 9.03 -6.42 -4.02
CA ILE A 255 9.64 -7.41 -3.14
C ILE A 255 11.05 -6.95 -2.83
N ILE A 256 11.32 -6.63 -1.57
CA ILE A 256 12.69 -6.31 -1.12
C ILE A 256 13.46 -7.62 -0.98
N LEU A 257 14.49 -7.77 -1.80
CA LEU A 257 15.40 -8.92 -1.82
C LEU A 257 16.57 -8.71 -0.86
N SER A 258 17.08 -7.48 -0.81
CA SER A 258 18.17 -7.05 0.08
C SER A 258 17.85 -5.67 0.67
N PRO A 259 17.95 -5.47 1.99
CA PRO A 259 18.24 -6.47 3.02
C PRO A 259 17.20 -7.59 3.06
N SER A 260 17.64 -8.82 3.37
CA SER A 260 16.75 -9.98 3.36
C SER A 260 15.61 -9.82 4.39
N PRO A 261 14.36 -10.18 4.05
CA PRO A 261 13.27 -10.22 5.02
C PRO A 261 13.58 -11.16 6.19
N GLY A 262 13.27 -10.72 7.40
CA GLY A 262 13.38 -11.45 8.67
C GLY A 262 12.04 -11.48 9.42
N PRO A 263 12.00 -12.10 10.62
CA PRO A 263 10.76 -12.27 11.39
C PRO A 263 10.16 -10.94 11.89
N ASP A 264 11.01 -9.93 12.12
CA ASP A 264 10.64 -8.65 12.74
C ASP A 264 10.76 -7.47 11.75
N GLY A 265 10.89 -7.72 10.45
CA GLY A 265 11.16 -6.71 9.42
C GLY A 265 12.33 -7.09 8.53
N LEU A 266 12.99 -6.12 7.90
CA LEU A 266 14.19 -6.41 7.10
C LEU A 266 15.40 -6.66 8.02
N GLY A 267 16.28 -7.56 7.58
CA GLY A 267 17.52 -7.88 8.29
C GLY A 267 18.60 -6.81 8.16
N GLY A 268 19.84 -7.22 8.44
CA GLY A 268 21.02 -6.37 8.25
C GLY A 268 21.31 -6.12 6.78
N LEU A 269 21.71 -4.89 6.45
CA LEU A 269 22.24 -4.54 5.14
C LEU A 269 23.50 -5.39 4.86
N PRO A 270 23.63 -6.00 3.68
CA PRO A 270 24.81 -6.79 3.33
C PRO A 270 26.09 -5.94 3.29
N ASP A 271 27.25 -6.62 3.33
CA ASP A 271 28.58 -5.98 3.31
C ASP A 271 28.84 -5.11 2.07
N ASP A 272 28.19 -5.41 0.95
CA ASP A 272 28.28 -4.61 -0.27
C ASP A 272 27.38 -3.35 -0.24
N GLY A 273 26.62 -3.16 0.85
CA GLY A 273 25.81 -1.98 1.12
C GLY A 273 24.55 -1.86 0.29
N ALA A 274 24.23 -2.86 -0.54
CA ALA A 274 23.21 -2.69 -1.56
C ALA A 274 21.81 -3.07 -1.14
N ILE A 275 20.88 -2.27 -1.64
CA ILE A 275 19.45 -2.52 -1.56
C ILE A 275 19.01 -3.05 -2.91
N GLU A 276 18.37 -4.22 -2.88
CA GLU A 276 17.89 -4.90 -4.08
C GLU A 276 16.40 -5.14 -3.95
N VAL A 277 15.67 -4.76 -4.98
CA VAL A 277 14.23 -4.94 -5.06
C VAL A 277 13.88 -5.62 -6.35
N SER A 278 12.99 -6.60 -6.26
CA SER A 278 12.34 -7.19 -7.41
C SER A 278 11.03 -6.48 -7.66
N GLY A 279 10.78 -6.18 -8.93
CA GLY A 279 9.45 -5.88 -9.42
C GLY A 279 9.33 -6.31 -10.87
N ASP A 280 8.19 -6.91 -11.23
CA ASP A 280 7.96 -7.52 -12.55
C ASP A 280 7.89 -6.51 -13.71
N ARG A 281 8.15 -5.23 -13.46
CA ARG A 281 7.82 -4.14 -14.38
C ARG A 281 8.94 -3.12 -14.45
N GLY A 282 9.24 -2.70 -15.69
CA GLY A 282 10.05 -1.51 -15.91
C GLY A 282 9.35 -0.26 -15.40
N GLY A 283 10.11 0.78 -15.10
CA GLY A 283 9.58 2.02 -14.55
C GLY A 283 10.60 2.80 -13.75
N ALA A 284 10.12 3.78 -12.99
CA ALA A 284 10.94 4.55 -12.07
C ALA A 284 10.82 3.98 -10.66
N TYR A 285 11.93 3.51 -10.10
CA TYR A 285 12.06 3.11 -8.72
C TYR A 285 12.60 4.28 -7.90
N TRP A 286 12.04 4.52 -6.73
CA TRP A 286 12.41 5.60 -5.85
C TRP A 286 12.82 5.04 -4.50
N PHE A 287 14.00 5.43 -4.04
CA PHE A 287 14.57 5.00 -2.76
C PHE A 287 14.78 6.21 -1.86
N SER A 288 14.25 6.17 -0.64
CA SER A 288 14.51 7.17 0.39
C SER A 288 14.91 6.47 1.68
N ILE A 289 16.05 6.88 2.25
CA ILE A 289 16.53 6.39 3.55
C ILE A 289 16.43 7.51 4.57
N ASP A 290 15.83 7.23 5.74
CA ASP A 290 15.68 8.16 6.87
C ASP A 290 15.06 9.53 6.51
N GLY A 291 14.17 9.54 5.52
CA GLY A 291 13.52 10.76 5.05
C GLY A 291 14.43 11.68 4.22
N ALA A 292 15.58 11.19 3.75
CA ALA A 292 16.40 11.87 2.77
C ALA A 292 15.63 12.10 1.44
N ALA A 293 16.12 13.03 0.62
CA ALA A 293 15.55 13.24 -0.70
C ALA A 293 15.61 11.93 -1.51
N PRO A 294 14.50 11.50 -2.13
CA PRO A 294 14.45 10.20 -2.77
C PRO A 294 15.29 10.17 -4.04
N THR A 295 16.02 9.07 -4.22
CA THR A 295 16.85 8.79 -5.39
C THR A 295 16.08 7.95 -6.38
N ARG A 296 16.07 8.36 -7.65
CA ARG A 296 15.42 7.65 -8.75
C ARG A 296 16.40 6.68 -9.42
N VAL A 297 15.97 5.44 -9.62
CA VAL A 297 16.63 4.43 -10.44
C VAL A 297 15.65 4.00 -11.53
N ASP A 298 16.03 4.12 -12.80
CA ASP A 298 15.20 3.68 -13.91
C ASP A 298 15.51 2.23 -14.26
N ALA A 299 14.48 1.37 -14.27
CA ALA A 299 14.59 -0.03 -14.63
C ALA A 299 14.03 -0.24 -16.05
N PRO A 300 14.83 -0.72 -17.01
CA PRO A 300 14.30 -1.17 -18.29
C PRO A 300 13.36 -2.37 -18.06
N GLY A 301 12.22 -2.40 -18.75
CA GLY A 301 11.27 -3.50 -18.60
C GLY A 301 11.94 -4.85 -18.92
N GLY A 302 11.73 -5.85 -18.05
CA GLY A 302 12.33 -7.18 -18.15
C GLY A 302 13.59 -7.40 -17.30
N GLU A 303 14.01 -6.42 -16.49
CA GLU A 303 14.91 -6.68 -15.35
C GLU A 303 14.11 -7.17 -14.15
N ASP A 304 14.51 -8.32 -13.60
CA ASP A 304 13.87 -8.90 -12.42
C ASP A 304 14.31 -8.22 -11.11
N VAL A 305 15.43 -7.49 -11.13
CA VAL A 305 16.07 -6.92 -9.93
C VAL A 305 16.62 -5.53 -10.23
N VAL A 306 16.17 -4.56 -9.41
CA VAL A 306 16.67 -3.19 -9.38
C VAL A 306 17.57 -3.03 -8.18
N ARG A 307 18.80 -2.58 -8.42
CA ARG A 307 19.82 -2.36 -7.40
C ARG A 307 19.99 -0.86 -7.13
N PHE A 308 20.03 -0.52 -5.85
CA PHE A 308 20.36 0.80 -5.35
C PHE A 308 21.52 0.69 -4.36
N ASP A 309 22.62 1.38 -4.67
CA ASP A 309 23.79 1.50 -3.81
C ASP A 309 23.72 2.87 -3.11
N PRO A 310 23.40 2.96 -1.81
CA PRO A 310 23.49 4.19 -1.05
C PRO A 310 24.93 4.74 -1.10
N ASP A 311 25.09 6.06 -1.08
CA ASP A 311 26.43 6.68 -1.11
C ASP A 311 27.34 6.10 -0.01
N ASP A 312 28.58 5.75 -0.39
CA ASP A 312 29.58 5.19 0.53
C ASP A 312 29.72 6.03 1.81
N GLY A 313 29.43 5.42 2.96
CA GLY A 313 29.51 6.07 4.27
C GLY A 313 28.34 6.99 4.63
N ALA A 314 27.27 7.03 3.84
CA ALA A 314 26.05 7.74 4.17
C ALA A 314 25.26 7.09 5.32
N LEU A 315 25.41 5.77 5.49
CA LEU A 315 24.73 5.00 6.53
C LEU A 315 25.64 4.80 7.73
N THR A 316 25.22 5.33 8.87
CA THR A 316 25.83 5.07 10.18
C THR A 316 25.33 3.76 10.74
N SER A 317 26.06 3.10 11.64
CA SER A 317 25.52 1.91 12.32
C SER A 317 24.24 2.23 13.10
N GLY A 318 23.21 1.38 12.98
CA GLY A 318 21.91 1.61 13.62
C GLY A 318 20.73 1.05 12.83
N THR A 319 19.53 1.44 13.24
CA THR A 319 18.28 1.14 12.53
C THR A 319 17.93 2.31 11.61
N HIS A 320 17.56 1.98 10.37
CA HIS A 320 17.21 2.93 9.32
C HIS A 320 15.81 2.66 8.80
N LEU A 321 15.13 3.71 8.33
CA LEU A 321 13.87 3.64 7.60
C LEU A 321 14.17 3.63 6.10
N LEU A 322 13.80 2.56 5.42
CA LEU A 322 13.78 2.46 3.97
C LEU A 322 12.36 2.70 3.45
N VAL A 323 12.23 3.60 2.49
CA VAL A 323 11.05 3.75 1.64
C VAL A 323 11.44 3.38 0.22
N VAL A 324 10.74 2.40 -0.35
CA VAL A 324 10.86 2.05 -1.77
C VAL A 324 9.53 2.27 -2.45
N ALA A 325 9.53 2.86 -3.63
CA ALA A 325 8.34 2.96 -4.45
C ALA A 325 8.64 2.67 -5.91
N GLN A 326 7.66 2.14 -6.63
CA GLN A 326 7.68 2.02 -8.07
C GLN A 326 6.54 2.85 -8.64
N VAL A 327 6.89 3.73 -9.56
CA VAL A 327 5.95 4.60 -10.26
C VAL A 327 6.10 4.36 -11.76
N ASP A 328 5.02 3.94 -12.40
CA ASP A 328 4.91 3.85 -13.84
C ASP A 328 3.57 4.47 -14.30
N GLU A 329 3.26 4.39 -15.60
CA GLU A 329 2.04 5.00 -16.17
C GLU A 329 0.73 4.51 -15.55
N ARG A 330 0.72 3.31 -14.98
CA ARG A 330 -0.45 2.59 -14.46
C ARG A 330 -0.35 2.27 -12.99
N ASN A 331 0.86 2.07 -12.47
CA ASN A 331 1.10 1.56 -11.13
C ASN A 331 1.82 2.56 -10.24
N ILE A 332 1.42 2.56 -8.98
CA ILE A 332 2.04 3.29 -7.88
C ILE A 332 2.03 2.33 -6.70
N THR A 333 3.18 1.75 -6.42
CA THR A 333 3.40 0.93 -5.22
C THR A 333 4.43 1.62 -4.36
N ALA A 334 4.22 1.60 -3.04
CA ALA A 334 5.20 2.09 -2.10
C ALA A 334 5.19 1.19 -0.87
N GLU A 335 6.38 0.89 -0.37
CA GLU A 335 6.59 0.17 0.86
C GLU A 335 7.52 0.95 1.78
N ALA A 336 7.32 0.80 3.08
CA ALA A 336 8.20 1.33 4.10
C ALA A 336 8.61 0.20 5.02
N HIS A 337 9.89 0.13 5.33
CA HIS A 337 10.47 -0.93 6.16
C HIS A 337 11.61 -0.38 7.00
N THR A 338 11.88 -1.01 8.13
CA THR A 338 13.11 -0.75 8.88
C THR A 338 14.15 -1.82 8.61
N PHE A 339 15.43 -1.45 8.55
CA PHE A 339 16.56 -2.37 8.42
C PHE A 339 17.72 -1.93 9.33
N THR A 340 18.72 -2.79 9.53
CA THR A 340 19.89 -2.47 10.38
C THR A 340 21.20 -2.40 9.62
N VAL A 341 22.13 -1.55 10.06
CA VAL A 341 23.50 -1.48 9.57
C VAL A 341 24.45 -1.78 10.73
N GLU A 342 25.33 -2.77 10.54
CA GLU A 342 26.36 -3.13 11.54
C GLU A 342 27.56 -2.17 11.46
N GLY A 343 28.41 -2.13 12.50
CA GLY A 343 29.54 -1.20 12.64
C GLY A 343 30.87 -1.85 12.92
#